data_AF-A0A495NXT0-F1
#
_entry.id   AF-A0A495NXT0-F1
#
_cell.length_a   1.000
_cell.length_b   1.000
_cell.length_c   1.000
_cell.angle_alpha   90.00
_cell.angle_beta   90.00
_cell.angle_gamma   90.00
#
_symmetry.space_group_name_H-M   'P 1'
#
loop_
_entity.id
_entity.type
_entity.pdbx_description
1 polymer ?
#
loop_
_entity_poly.entity_id
_entity_poly.type
_entity_poly.pdbx_seq_one_letter_code
_entity_poly.pdbx_strand_id
1 'polypeptide(L)'
;MTLAKKITIGISTFILLIIVFVFWLFFEIMNENEVDKIYYGIEIPENMKFEKPIEFLSFKQIDSLSNLKVEEEKILVIGSGYSGYDFYMWHKPDDKGKLFIKAFELTQNIQLSELKLRTRTENIIHKLDNNYKIYTGSTVIDEGTFENFYPVRFEMWFKSHNSGLEKKMTEKNYIIDGWDR
;
A
#
# COMPACT_ATOMS: atom_id res chain seq x y z
N MET A 1 42.89 -23.63 34.97
CA MET A 1 41.45 -23.96 34.87
C MET A 1 41.31 -25.36 34.29
N THR A 2 40.61 -26.27 34.97
CA THR A 2 40.49 -27.67 34.55
C THR A 2 39.66 -27.81 33.26
N LEU A 3 39.91 -28.87 32.48
CA LEU A 3 39.18 -29.16 31.24
C LEU A 3 37.66 -29.23 31.48
N ALA A 4 37.24 -29.86 32.57
CA ALA A 4 35.85 -29.91 33.01
C ALA A 4 35.24 -28.51 33.18
N LYS A 5 35.96 -27.57 33.82
CA LYS A 5 35.48 -26.20 34.06
C LYS A 5 35.34 -25.40 32.75
N LYS A 6 36.19 -25.64 31.75
CA LYS A 6 36.05 -25.06 30.39
C LYS A 6 34.79 -25.58 29.68
N ILE A 7 34.52 -26.89 29.79
CA ILE A 7 33.35 -27.53 29.19
C ILE A 7 32.06 -27.00 29.83
N THR A 8 32.00 -26.90 31.17
CA THR A 8 30.81 -26.39 31.87
C THR A 8 30.52 -24.93 31.53
N ILE A 9 31.55 -24.08 31.43
CA ILE A 9 31.40 -22.68 31.00
C ILE A 9 30.89 -22.63 29.56
N GLY A 10 31.46 -23.41 28.64
CA GLY A 10 31.01 -23.46 27.25
C GLY A 10 29.54 -23.85 27.10
N ILE A 11 29.09 -24.88 27.85
CA ILE A 11 27.69 -25.32 27.86
C ILE A 11 26.78 -24.22 28.43
N SER A 12 27.18 -23.59 29.53
CA SER A 12 26.39 -22.52 30.16
C SER A 12 26.24 -21.29 29.26
N THR A 13 27.31 -20.90 28.57
CA THR A 13 27.28 -19.80 27.59
C THR A 13 26.40 -20.16 26.39
N PHE A 14 26.46 -21.40 25.90
CA PHE A 14 25.62 -21.85 24.79
C PHE A 14 24.13 -21.86 25.17
N ILE A 15 23.78 -22.32 26.37
CA ILE A 15 22.41 -22.27 26.88
C ILE A 15 21.92 -20.82 27.00
N LEU A 16 22.76 -19.91 27.51
CA LEU A 16 22.41 -18.50 27.61
C LEU A 16 22.12 -17.88 26.25
N LEU A 17 22.93 -18.19 25.23
CA LEU A 17 22.72 -17.71 23.86
C LEU A 17 21.39 -18.23 23.29
N ILE A 18 21.03 -19.48 23.54
CA ILE A 18 19.73 -20.04 23.14
C ILE A 18 18.59 -19.30 23.83
N ILE A 19 18.69 -19.03 25.13
CA ILE A 19 17.65 -18.31 25.88
C ILE A 19 17.47 -16.90 25.32
N VAL A 20 18.57 -16.17 25.06
CA VAL A 20 18.51 -14.83 24.46
C VAL A 20 17.89 -14.88 23.06
N PHE A 21 18.25 -15.87 22.25
CA PHE A 21 17.67 -16.05 20.92
C PHE A 21 16.17 -16.35 20.96
N VAL A 22 15.73 -17.22 21.87
CA VAL A 22 14.30 -17.54 22.07
C VAL A 22 13.54 -16.31 22.57
N PHE A 23 14.11 -15.54 23.51
CA PHE A 23 13.51 -14.30 23.97
C PHE A 23 13.40 -13.25 22.86
N TRP A 24 14.42 -13.16 22.00
CA TRP A 24 14.42 -12.27 20.84
C TRP A 24 13.31 -12.65 19.85
N LEU A 25 13.18 -13.94 19.51
CA LEU A 25 12.08 -14.43 18.68
C LEU A 25 10.71 -14.15 19.30
N PHE A 26 10.55 -14.35 20.61
CA PHE A 26 9.29 -14.08 21.30
C PHE A 26 8.93 -12.60 21.29
N PHE A 27 9.90 -11.71 21.47
CA PHE A 27 9.70 -10.26 21.41
C PHE A 27 9.25 -9.81 20.02
N GLU A 28 9.82 -10.39 18.97
CA GLU A 28 9.47 -10.07 17.58
C GLU A 28 8.01 -10.47 17.26
N ILE A 29 7.58 -11.66 17.69
CA ILE A 29 6.18 -12.12 17.53
C ILE A 29 5.18 -11.23 18.30
N MET A 30 5.54 -10.77 19.50
CA MET A 30 4.65 -9.90 20.29
C MET A 30 4.50 -8.51 19.68
N ASN A 31 5.52 -8.01 18.96
CA ASN A 31 5.53 -6.68 18.38
C ASN A 31 4.73 -6.59 17.06
N GLU A 32 4.61 -7.70 16.33
CA GLU A 32 3.88 -7.78 15.06
C GLU A 32 2.39 -7.41 15.23
N ASN A 33 1.79 -7.77 16.36
CA ASN A 33 0.39 -7.47 16.68
C ASN A 33 0.12 -6.02 17.13
N GLU A 34 1.14 -5.21 17.41
CA GLU A 34 0.97 -3.80 17.82
C GLU A 34 0.89 -2.87 16.60
N VAL A 35 1.53 -3.24 15.49
CA VAL A 35 1.67 -2.39 14.31
C VAL A 35 0.32 -2.10 13.66
N ASP A 36 -0.62 -3.05 13.64
CA ASP A 36 -1.93 -2.84 13.03
C ASP A 36 -2.93 -2.11 13.93
N LYS A 37 -2.69 -2.11 15.26
CA LYS A 37 -3.59 -1.44 16.22
C LYS A 37 -3.67 0.06 16.02
N ILE A 38 -2.64 0.68 15.45
CA ILE A 38 -2.66 2.13 15.17
C ILE A 38 -3.71 2.51 14.12
N TYR A 39 -4.18 1.53 13.34
CA TYR A 39 -5.22 1.70 12.32
C TYR A 39 -6.63 1.37 12.84
N TYR A 40 -6.77 1.00 14.11
CA TYR A 40 -8.05 0.67 14.71
C TYR A 40 -8.68 1.90 15.36
N GLY A 41 -9.97 2.12 15.08
CA GLY A 41 -10.72 3.22 15.70
C GLY A 41 -10.26 4.62 15.30
N ILE A 42 -9.59 4.77 14.15
CA ILE A 42 -9.27 6.10 13.60
C ILE A 42 -10.57 6.84 13.30
N GLU A 43 -10.72 8.03 13.87
CA GLU A 43 -11.87 8.89 13.61
C GLU A 43 -11.85 9.40 12.16
N ILE A 44 -12.99 9.27 11.49
CA ILE A 44 -13.16 9.78 10.12
C ILE A 44 -13.47 11.28 10.21
N PRO A 45 -12.63 12.17 9.64
CA PRO A 45 -12.87 13.61 9.72
C PRO A 45 -14.18 14.04 9.05
N GLU A 46 -15.07 14.70 9.78
CA GLU A 46 -16.38 15.14 9.25
C GLU A 46 -16.29 16.27 8.21
N ASN A 47 -15.18 17.01 8.20
CA ASN A 47 -14.98 18.16 7.31
C ASN A 47 -14.46 17.77 5.91
N MET A 48 -14.27 16.48 5.63
CA MET A 48 -13.80 15.97 4.35
C MET A 48 -14.78 14.99 3.74
N LYS A 49 -14.82 14.97 2.40
CA LYS A 49 -15.62 13.99 1.65
C LYS A 49 -14.76 12.77 1.35
N PHE A 50 -15.30 11.61 1.69
CA PHE A 50 -14.71 10.32 1.39
C PHE A 50 -15.68 9.49 0.57
N GLU A 51 -15.15 8.74 -0.39
CA GLU A 51 -15.91 7.71 -1.08
C GLU A 51 -15.61 6.35 -0.45
N LYS A 52 -16.54 5.40 -0.55
CA LYS A 52 -16.23 3.99 -0.32
C LYS A 52 -15.88 3.36 -1.67
N PRO A 53 -14.79 2.58 -1.79
CA PRO A 53 -14.51 1.84 -3.01
C PRO A 53 -15.71 0.98 -3.41
N ILE A 54 -15.96 0.88 -4.72
CA ILE A 54 -16.95 -0.07 -5.23
C ILE A 54 -16.33 -1.45 -5.09
N GLU A 55 -16.99 -2.38 -4.42
CA GLU A 55 -16.39 -3.68 -4.09
C GLU A 55 -16.15 -4.55 -5.33
N PHE A 56 -17.09 -4.54 -6.28
CA PHE A 56 -16.96 -5.30 -7.52
C PHE A 56 -17.64 -4.59 -8.69
N LEU A 57 -17.02 -4.73 -9.87
CA LEU A 57 -17.61 -4.34 -11.15
C LEU A 57 -17.90 -5.59 -11.97
N SER A 58 -19.00 -5.57 -12.72
CA SER A 58 -19.25 -6.59 -13.76
C SER A 58 -18.25 -6.45 -14.90
N PHE A 59 -17.99 -7.53 -15.64
CA PHE A 59 -17.13 -7.51 -16.84
C PHE A 59 -17.53 -6.40 -17.83
N LYS A 60 -18.83 -6.21 -18.06
CA LYS A 60 -19.35 -5.15 -18.93
C LYS A 60 -18.99 -3.74 -18.42
N GLN A 61 -19.02 -3.53 -17.11
CA GLN A 61 -18.61 -2.25 -16.53
C GLN A 61 -17.11 -2.02 -16.69
N ILE A 62 -16.29 -3.06 -16.47
CA ILE A 62 -14.83 -3.01 -16.66
C ILE A 62 -14.50 -2.67 -18.12
N ASP A 63 -15.11 -3.35 -19.08
CA ASP A 63 -14.92 -3.07 -20.51
C ASP A 63 -15.30 -1.63 -20.86
N SER A 64 -16.34 -1.10 -20.20
CA SER A 64 -16.80 0.28 -20.39
C SER A 64 -15.81 1.33 -19.85
N LEU A 65 -14.96 1.00 -18.87
CA LEU A 65 -13.95 1.92 -18.33
C LEU A 65 -12.94 2.36 -19.40
N SER A 66 -12.59 1.46 -20.33
CA SER A 66 -11.67 1.76 -21.43
C SER A 66 -12.23 2.78 -22.42
N ASN A 67 -13.56 2.90 -22.50
CA ASN A 67 -14.27 3.81 -23.39
C ASN A 67 -14.72 5.09 -22.70
N LEU A 68 -14.42 5.25 -21.40
CA LEU A 68 -14.77 6.45 -20.66
C LEU A 68 -14.00 7.63 -21.21
N LYS A 69 -14.72 8.66 -21.69
CA LYS A 69 -14.10 9.94 -22.03
C LYS A 69 -13.75 10.68 -20.75
N VAL A 70 -12.46 10.89 -20.54
CA VAL A 70 -11.91 11.60 -19.38
C VAL A 70 -11.09 12.77 -19.91
N GLU A 71 -11.22 13.92 -19.26
CA GLU A 71 -10.58 15.18 -19.65
C GLU A 71 -9.53 15.65 -18.62
N GLU A 72 -9.32 14.88 -17.55
CA GLU A 72 -8.40 15.17 -16.45
C GLU A 72 -7.77 13.90 -15.86
N GLU A 73 -6.72 14.08 -15.05
CA GLU A 73 -6.08 12.99 -14.31
C GLU A 73 -7.06 12.41 -13.28
N LYS A 74 -7.32 11.10 -13.33
CA LYS A 74 -8.36 10.46 -12.51
C LYS A 74 -7.92 9.12 -11.94
N ILE A 75 -8.35 8.85 -10.71
CA ILE A 75 -8.19 7.56 -10.03
C ILE A 75 -9.57 6.98 -9.71
N LEU A 76 -9.77 5.70 -10.02
CA LEU A 76 -10.87 4.88 -9.52
C LEU A 76 -10.29 3.67 -8.79
N VAL A 77 -10.80 3.41 -7.60
CA VAL A 77 -10.40 2.28 -6.75
C VAL A 77 -11.60 1.34 -6.61
N ILE A 78 -11.38 0.07 -6.89
CA ILE A 78 -12.36 -1.02 -6.80
C ILE A 78 -11.81 -2.06 -5.83
N GLY A 79 -12.67 -2.70 -5.04
CA GLY A 79 -12.30 -3.77 -4.11
C GLY A 79 -12.49 -3.41 -2.64
N SER A 80 -11.93 -4.25 -1.78
CA SER A 80 -12.00 -4.17 -0.32
C SER A 80 -10.74 -4.80 0.29
N GLY A 81 -10.60 -4.72 1.62
CA GLY A 81 -9.58 -5.45 2.37
C GLY A 81 -9.58 -6.93 2.00
N TYR A 82 -10.75 -7.56 1.87
CA TYR A 82 -10.88 -8.98 1.52
C TYR A 82 -10.43 -9.35 0.11
N SER A 83 -10.73 -8.51 -0.90
CA SER A 83 -10.38 -8.81 -2.30
C SER A 83 -9.04 -8.23 -2.72
N GLY A 84 -8.48 -7.34 -1.91
CA GLY A 84 -7.50 -6.36 -2.37
C GLY A 84 -8.16 -5.27 -3.23
N TYR A 85 -7.34 -4.34 -3.69
CA TYR A 85 -7.74 -3.14 -4.42
C TYR A 85 -7.16 -3.12 -5.84
N ASP A 86 -8.06 -2.89 -6.79
CA ASP A 86 -7.74 -2.59 -8.18
C ASP A 86 -7.77 -1.09 -8.42
N PHE A 87 -6.72 -0.58 -9.06
CA PHE A 87 -6.53 0.81 -9.37
C PHE A 87 -6.67 1.02 -10.87
N TYR A 88 -7.55 1.94 -11.25
CA TYR A 88 -7.69 2.42 -12.62
C TYR A 88 -7.27 3.90 -12.65
N MET A 89 -6.24 4.17 -13.42
CA MET A 89 -5.54 5.45 -13.49
C MET A 89 -5.69 6.02 -14.89
N TRP A 90 -6.42 7.12 -15.05
CA TRP A 90 -6.47 7.85 -16.30
C TRP A 90 -5.42 8.94 -16.29
N HIS A 91 -4.48 8.85 -17.23
CA HIS A 91 -3.40 9.80 -17.38
C HIS A 91 -3.18 10.12 -18.85
N LYS A 92 -2.87 11.39 -19.15
CA LYS A 92 -2.44 11.82 -20.48
C LYS A 92 -0.92 11.74 -20.58
N PRO A 93 -0.36 10.76 -21.31
CA PRO A 93 1.09 10.55 -21.36
C PRO A 93 1.77 11.62 -22.24
N ASP A 94 2.18 12.72 -21.61
CA ASP A 94 2.91 13.83 -22.22
C ASP A 94 4.45 13.74 -22.05
N ASP A 95 4.92 12.87 -21.15
CA ASP A 95 6.33 12.50 -20.98
C ASP A 95 6.51 10.97 -20.84
N LYS A 96 7.73 10.48 -21.10
CA LYS A 96 8.10 9.09 -20.85
C LYS A 96 8.48 8.92 -19.39
N GLY A 97 8.06 7.82 -18.77
CA GLY A 97 8.29 7.64 -17.34
C GLY A 97 7.54 6.48 -16.74
N LYS A 98 7.27 6.59 -15.45
CA LYS A 98 6.58 5.58 -14.65
C LYS A 98 5.41 6.22 -13.91
N LEU A 99 4.22 5.65 -14.06
CA LEU A 99 3.00 6.02 -13.34
C LEU A 99 2.74 4.99 -12.25
N PHE A 100 2.39 5.39 -11.03
CA PHE A 100 2.14 4.48 -9.92
C PHE A 100 1.30 5.16 -8.83
N ILE A 101 0.83 4.37 -7.86
CA ILE A 101 0.05 4.83 -6.72
C ILE A 101 0.90 4.90 -5.45
N LYS A 102 0.67 5.93 -4.64
CA LYS A 102 1.01 5.99 -3.21
C LYS A 102 -0.29 6.08 -2.42
N ALA A 103 -0.29 5.56 -1.19
CA ALA A 103 -1.43 5.66 -0.29
C ALA A 103 -0.96 6.17 1.07
N PHE A 104 -1.80 6.99 1.71
CA PHE A 104 -1.53 7.52 3.04
C PHE A 104 -2.77 7.38 3.90
N GLU A 105 -2.61 6.87 5.11
CA GLU A 105 -3.58 7.09 6.17
C GLU A 105 -3.65 8.60 6.42
N LEU A 106 -4.85 9.17 6.37
CA LEU A 106 -5.02 10.61 6.21
C LEU A 106 -4.74 11.40 7.50
N THR A 107 -5.10 10.86 8.67
CA THR A 107 -5.07 11.60 9.94
C THR A 107 -3.65 11.87 10.43
N GLN A 108 -2.76 10.90 10.27
CA GLN A 108 -1.36 10.97 10.68
C GLN A 108 -0.41 11.11 9.47
N ASN A 109 -0.94 11.05 8.24
CA ASN A 109 -0.17 11.10 6.99
C ASN A 109 0.91 10.02 6.93
N ILE A 110 0.57 8.81 7.42
CA ILE A 110 1.44 7.63 7.41
C ILE A 110 1.31 6.95 6.05
N GLN A 111 2.43 6.70 5.39
CA GLN A 111 2.43 6.03 4.10
C GLN A 111 2.15 4.54 4.28
N LEU A 112 1.20 4.02 3.50
CA LEU A 112 0.73 2.64 3.56
C LEU A 112 1.39 1.81 2.47
N SER A 113 1.73 0.56 2.75
CA SER A 113 2.09 -0.47 1.77
C SER A 113 3.10 -0.02 0.71
N GLU A 114 4.04 0.84 1.08
CA GLU A 114 4.82 1.66 0.14
C GLU A 114 5.44 0.85 -1.01
N LEU A 115 6.19 -0.20 -0.66
CA LEU A 115 6.88 -1.01 -1.65
C LEU A 115 5.89 -1.78 -2.54
N LYS A 116 4.82 -2.34 -1.97
CA LYS A 116 3.82 -3.13 -2.71
C LYS A 116 3.03 -2.24 -3.66
N LEU A 117 2.50 -1.12 -3.18
CA LEU A 117 1.79 -0.16 -4.02
C LEU A 117 2.68 0.34 -5.15
N ARG A 118 3.90 0.78 -4.83
CA ARG A 118 4.82 1.31 -5.83
C ARG A 118 5.14 0.30 -6.92
N THR A 119 5.41 -0.96 -6.55
CA THR A 119 5.85 -1.98 -7.52
C THR A 119 4.70 -2.62 -8.29
N ARG A 120 3.55 -2.87 -7.64
CA ARG A 120 2.41 -3.58 -8.25
C ARG A 120 1.46 -2.68 -9.03
N THR A 121 1.55 -1.36 -8.84
CA THR A 121 0.79 -0.38 -9.63
C THR A 121 1.64 0.36 -10.65
N GLU A 122 2.94 0.03 -10.76
CA GLU A 122 3.84 0.68 -11.71
C GLU A 122 3.45 0.37 -13.16
N ASN A 123 3.25 1.42 -13.94
CA ASN A 123 3.03 1.37 -15.38
C ASN A 123 4.12 2.16 -16.10
N ILE A 124 4.84 1.53 -17.01
CA ILE A 124 5.91 2.17 -17.77
C ILE A 124 5.33 2.82 -19.05
N ILE A 125 5.54 4.12 -19.19
CA ILE A 125 5.06 4.92 -20.31
C ILE A 125 6.20 5.11 -21.31
N HIS A 126 6.12 4.38 -22.43
CA HIS A 126 7.08 4.46 -23.54
C HIS A 126 6.58 5.28 -24.73
N LYS A 127 5.26 5.45 -24.85
CA LYS A 127 4.59 6.13 -25.97
C LYS A 127 3.73 7.26 -25.45
N LEU A 128 3.88 8.42 -26.08
CA LEU A 128 3.08 9.60 -25.78
C LEU A 128 1.75 9.55 -26.54
N ASP A 129 0.75 10.25 -26.02
CA ASP A 129 -0.57 10.35 -26.64
C ASP A 129 -1.23 11.68 -26.24
N ASN A 130 -2.03 12.23 -27.16
CA ASN A 130 -2.77 13.45 -26.92
C ASN A 130 -4.06 13.20 -26.12
N ASN A 131 -4.49 11.94 -26.01
CA ASN A 131 -5.67 11.52 -25.27
C ASN A 131 -5.28 10.87 -23.93
N TYR A 132 -6.19 10.96 -22.96
CA TYR A 132 -6.09 10.21 -21.71
C TYR A 132 -6.15 8.71 -21.99
N LYS A 133 -5.26 7.95 -21.33
CA LYS A 133 -5.25 6.49 -21.35
C LYS A 133 -5.47 5.94 -19.97
N ILE A 134 -6.08 4.75 -19.93
CA ILE A 134 -6.23 3.99 -18.70
C ILE A 134 -5.00 3.10 -18.47
N TYR A 135 -4.51 3.14 -17.24
CA TYR A 135 -3.46 2.30 -16.70
C TYR A 135 -4.02 1.56 -15.50
N THR A 136 -3.55 0.35 -15.24
CA THR A 136 -4.11 -0.49 -14.17
C THR A 136 -3.02 -1.05 -13.26
N GLY A 137 -3.41 -1.37 -12.04
CA GLY A 137 -2.56 -2.03 -11.06
C GLY A 137 -3.42 -2.63 -9.96
N SER A 138 -2.90 -3.63 -9.25
CA SER A 138 -3.64 -4.27 -8.18
C SER A 138 -2.75 -4.66 -7.01
N THR A 139 -3.23 -4.44 -5.79
CA THR A 139 -2.55 -4.87 -4.58
C THR A 139 -3.49 -4.86 -3.38
N VAL A 140 -3.05 -5.48 -2.30
CA VAL A 140 -3.64 -5.30 -0.98
C VAL A 140 -3.04 -4.09 -0.27
N ILE A 141 -3.79 -3.50 0.65
CA ILE A 141 -3.27 -2.60 1.68
C ILE A 141 -3.05 -3.44 2.92
N ASP A 142 -1.80 -3.56 3.31
CA ASP A 142 -1.29 -4.45 4.34
C ASP A 142 -1.60 -3.99 5.77
N GLU A 143 -1.85 -2.70 5.92
CA GLU A 143 -2.09 -2.04 7.21
C GLU A 143 -3.58 -2.07 7.59
N GLY A 144 -3.87 -2.46 8.82
CA GLY A 144 -5.22 -2.59 9.35
C GLY A 144 -5.76 -4.02 9.25
N THR A 145 -7.07 -4.18 9.36
CA THR A 145 -7.75 -5.49 9.24
C THR A 145 -9.12 -5.29 8.60
N PHE A 146 -9.78 -6.38 8.26
CA PHE A 146 -11.11 -6.37 7.66
C PHE A 146 -12.14 -5.64 8.52
N GLU A 147 -13.05 -4.92 7.85
CA GLU A 147 -14.17 -4.19 8.45
C GLU A 147 -13.80 -3.07 9.44
N ASN A 148 -12.52 -2.88 9.74
CA ASN A 148 -11.99 -1.73 10.48
C ASN A 148 -11.62 -0.63 9.47
N PHE A 149 -12.61 0.21 9.19
CA PHE A 149 -12.50 1.25 8.18
C PHE A 149 -11.76 2.49 8.70
N TYR A 150 -10.86 3.03 7.87
CA TYR A 150 -10.11 4.25 8.17
C TYR A 150 -9.93 5.14 6.91
N PRO A 151 -9.72 6.46 7.07
CA PRO A 151 -9.60 7.39 5.95
C PRO A 151 -8.23 7.27 5.27
N VAL A 152 -8.24 7.10 3.95
CA VAL A 152 -7.04 6.97 3.12
C VAL A 152 -7.07 7.94 1.94
N ARG A 153 -5.92 8.55 1.66
CA ARG A 153 -5.67 9.31 0.44
C ARG A 153 -4.84 8.47 -0.52
N PHE A 154 -5.43 8.10 -1.65
CA PHE A 154 -4.68 7.53 -2.77
C PHE A 154 -4.19 8.67 -3.66
N GLU A 155 -2.90 8.64 -3.97
CA GLU A 155 -2.25 9.63 -4.82
C GLU A 155 -1.67 8.93 -6.04
N MET A 156 -1.91 9.50 -7.22
CA MET A 156 -1.27 9.06 -8.45
C MET A 156 -0.04 9.90 -8.70
N TRP A 157 1.09 9.23 -8.91
CA TRP A 157 2.40 9.84 -9.07
C TRP A 157 3.01 9.44 -10.41
N PHE A 158 3.70 10.40 -11.02
CA PHE A 158 4.48 10.18 -12.22
C PHE A 158 5.95 10.49 -11.97
N LYS A 159 6.83 9.55 -12.35
CA LYS A 159 8.29 9.73 -12.35
C LYS A 159 8.78 9.88 -13.79
N SER A 160 9.24 11.07 -14.14
CA SER A 160 9.83 11.33 -15.46
C SER A 160 11.09 10.51 -15.67
N HIS A 161 11.22 9.89 -16.84
CA HIS A 161 12.43 9.18 -17.23
C HIS A 161 13.62 10.13 -17.43
N ASN A 162 13.36 11.31 -18.01
CA ASN A 162 14.40 12.27 -18.39
C ASN A 162 14.98 13.01 -17.18
N SER A 163 14.11 13.52 -16.29
CA SER A 163 14.55 14.29 -15.12
C SER A 163 14.73 13.45 -13.86
N GLY A 164 14.12 12.25 -13.80
CA GLY A 164 14.07 11.43 -12.60
C GLY A 164 13.16 11.99 -11.50
N LEU A 165 12.52 13.15 -11.71
CA LEU A 165 11.66 13.79 -10.71
C LEU A 165 10.31 13.09 -10.62
N GLU A 166 9.81 12.96 -9.40
CA GLU A 166 8.47 12.47 -9.09
C GLU A 166 7.52 13.67 -8.89
N LYS A 167 6.35 13.61 -9.52
CA LYS A 167 5.29 14.62 -9.40
C LYS A 167 3.97 13.94 -9.07
N LYS A 168 3.25 14.49 -8.09
CA LYS A 168 1.86 14.11 -7.83
C LYS A 168 0.96 14.66 -8.95
N MET A 169 0.17 13.79 -9.54
CA MET A 169 -0.70 14.11 -10.67
C MET A 169 -2.11 14.44 -10.20
N THR A 170 -2.67 13.58 -9.34
CA THR A 170 -3.99 13.76 -8.72
C THR A 170 -4.08 12.93 -7.45
N GLU A 171 -5.15 13.11 -6.69
CA GLU A 171 -5.43 12.35 -5.48
C GLU A 171 -6.93 12.15 -5.28
N LYS A 172 -7.28 11.14 -4.47
CA LYS A 172 -8.67 10.90 -4.08
C LYS A 172 -8.75 10.23 -2.71
N ASN A 173 -9.69 10.69 -1.91
CA ASN A 173 -9.91 10.22 -0.55
C ASN A 173 -10.97 9.12 -0.53
N TYR A 174 -10.66 8.03 0.17
CA TYR A 174 -11.56 6.91 0.39
C TYR A 174 -11.62 6.52 1.86
N ILE A 175 -12.68 5.83 2.25
CA ILE A 175 -12.74 5.04 3.48
C ILE A 175 -12.54 3.59 3.08
N ILE A 176 -11.49 2.96 3.60
CA ILE A 176 -11.09 1.59 3.24
C ILE A 176 -10.78 0.77 4.49
N ASP A 177 -10.71 -0.53 4.35
CA ASP A 177 -10.18 -1.47 5.34
C ASP A 177 -8.87 -2.12 4.86
N GLY A 178 -8.14 -2.71 5.81
CA GLY A 178 -6.86 -3.38 5.55
C GLY A 178 -7.02 -4.86 5.19
N TRP A 179 -5.94 -5.47 4.74
CA TRP A 179 -5.82 -6.92 4.56
C TRP A 179 -5.51 -7.58 5.90
N ASP A 180 -6.35 -8.51 6.34
CA ASP A 180 -6.10 -9.31 7.53
C ASP A 180 -4.99 -10.35 7.27
N ARG A 181 -3.93 -10.30 8.07
CA ARG A 181 -2.72 -11.11 7.91
C ARG A 181 -2.66 -12.25 8.90
#